data_AF-A0A947QE43-F1
#
_entry.id   AF-A0A947QE43-F1
#
_cell.length_a   1.000
_cell.length_b   1.000
_cell.length_c   1.000
_cell.angle_alpha   90.00
_cell.angle_beta   90.00
_cell.angle_gamma   90.00
#
_symmetry.space_group_name_H-M   'P 1'
#
loop_
_entity.id
_entity.type
_entity.pdbx_description
1 polymer ?
#
loop_
_entity_poly.entity_id
_entity_poly.type
_entity_poly.pdbx_seq_one_letter_code
_entity_poly.pdbx_strand_id
1 'polypeptide(L)'
;MVRNFRIAPTLLAALGIASACACSNLYLDAWFGGEAGVGVTVVVEDAIYQELEPSLVQYLEDLEAAGHEARVIRFPGGGAPALRAAVWSVGAERDPAFLVGDLPYATFRMEAFGNIETFPVDLFFADEGCAWYDADGDGIFDSHGPLLARKPVSRVSGSAEELAFYFRKLHEYRSGASADSDEAFIFKDDDWQGYRRGSGFGLERIFPRVVIFEGEADTDRAGYVSKLSSRPSAYVYQWVHASPDTLFFAVPAGYEPFTISDIPEAPPQGLFYNLFNCKAARFVSPNLGMRYLTETPYGLAVQGSTKIGGNYYPVEFHRSLARGRTWAQAHADWYNLYGVESDEWFLGMAVLGCPVVRLPGAKARGYATNGYAASGATTARGLPSEIPEPFSDEPELFEGLVRFSESLGE
;
A
#
# COMPACT_ATOMS: atom_id res chain seq x y z
N MET A 1 40.37 -52.78 -4.68
CA MET A 1 41.51 -51.89 -4.36
C MET A 1 40.95 -50.48 -4.22
N VAL A 2 40.41 -50.19 -3.04
CA VAL A 2 39.79 -48.92 -2.65
C VAL A 2 40.30 -48.64 -1.25
N ARG A 3 40.96 -47.50 -1.04
CA ARG A 3 41.39 -47.05 0.29
C ARG A 3 40.86 -45.65 0.53
N ASN A 4 40.04 -45.57 1.57
CA ASN A 4 39.65 -44.37 2.28
C ASN A 4 40.88 -43.72 2.92
N PHE A 5 40.94 -42.38 2.86
CA PHE A 5 41.63 -41.57 3.86
C PHE A 5 40.74 -40.37 4.23
N ARG A 6 40.48 -40.24 5.53
CA ARG A 6 39.92 -39.05 6.19
C ARG A 6 41.09 -38.15 6.61
N ILE A 7 40.96 -36.84 6.39
CA ILE A 7 41.70 -35.79 7.13
C ILE A 7 40.71 -34.65 7.46
N ALA A 8 40.87 -34.11 8.66
CA ALA A 8 39.96 -33.25 9.42
C ALA A 8 39.86 -31.78 8.93
N PRO A 9 38.79 -31.04 9.31
CA PRO A 9 38.62 -29.63 8.97
C PRO A 9 39.15 -28.71 10.09
N THR A 10 40.35 -28.18 9.92
CA THR A 10 40.83 -26.98 10.64
C THR A 10 41.90 -26.28 9.81
N LEU A 11 41.50 -25.30 8.99
CA LEU A 11 42.18 -24.01 8.73
C LEU A 11 41.57 -23.40 7.45
N LEU A 12 40.55 -22.55 7.61
CA LEU A 12 40.31 -21.44 6.68
C LEU A 12 39.48 -20.36 7.39
N ALA A 13 39.98 -19.90 8.54
CA ALA A 13 39.63 -18.62 9.13
C ALA A 13 40.73 -17.62 8.74
N ALA A 14 40.74 -17.22 7.46
CA ALA A 14 41.63 -16.17 6.96
C ALA A 14 41.10 -15.54 5.66
N LEU A 15 39.79 -15.39 5.51
CA LEU A 15 39.17 -14.48 4.54
C LEU A 15 37.89 -13.96 5.18
N GLY A 16 37.97 -12.76 5.75
CA GLY A 16 36.89 -12.11 6.50
C GLY A 16 35.69 -11.80 5.63
N ILE A 17 34.78 -12.75 5.50
CA ILE A 17 33.41 -12.52 5.06
C ILE A 17 32.52 -12.90 6.24
N ALA A 18 32.32 -11.92 7.13
CA ALA A 18 31.23 -11.99 8.09
C ALA A 18 29.92 -11.92 7.28
N SER A 19 29.19 -13.02 7.31
CA SER A 19 27.84 -13.15 6.78
C SER A 19 26.96 -12.00 7.27
N ALA A 20 26.34 -11.29 6.33
CA ALA A 20 25.41 -10.18 6.53
C ALA A 20 24.05 -10.61 7.13
N CYS A 21 24.00 -11.64 7.98
CA CYS A 21 22.76 -12.23 8.48
C CYS A 21 22.46 -11.87 9.96
N ALA A 22 23.30 -11.06 10.61
CA ALA A 22 23.12 -10.67 12.01
C ALA A 22 22.70 -9.20 12.22
N CYS A 23 22.70 -8.36 11.18
CA CYS A 23 22.33 -6.94 11.29
C CYS A 23 20.82 -6.67 11.09
N SER A 24 20.05 -7.65 10.60
CA SER A 24 18.60 -7.48 10.35
C SER A 24 17.75 -7.51 11.63
N ASN A 25 18.17 -8.24 12.67
CA ASN A 25 17.36 -8.38 13.89
C ASN A 25 17.54 -7.24 14.90
N LEU A 26 18.69 -6.56 14.92
CA LEU A 26 18.92 -5.41 15.81
C LEU A 26 18.23 -4.11 15.31
N TYR A 27 17.86 -4.06 14.04
CA TYR A 27 17.13 -2.93 13.46
C TYR A 27 15.61 -2.99 13.69
N LEU A 28 15.05 -4.15 14.06
CA LEU A 28 13.60 -4.35 14.17
C LEU A 28 13.02 -3.92 15.53
N ASP A 29 13.73 -4.09 16.65
CA ASP A 29 13.16 -3.81 17.98
C ASP A 29 12.93 -2.32 18.28
N ALA A 30 13.63 -1.41 17.59
CA ALA A 30 13.37 0.03 17.68
C ALA A 30 12.13 0.49 16.88
N TRP A 31 11.45 -0.41 16.17
CA TRP A 31 10.34 -0.09 15.26
C TRP A 31 8.94 -0.40 15.79
N PHE A 32 8.73 -0.87 17.04
CA PHE A 32 7.43 -1.44 17.44
C PHE A 32 6.62 -0.67 18.52
N GLY A 33 6.96 0.59 18.81
CA GLY A 33 6.12 1.45 19.65
C GLY A 33 4.86 1.92 18.90
N GLY A 34 3.67 1.70 19.46
CA GLY A 34 2.46 2.41 19.06
C GLY A 34 2.51 3.82 19.62
N GLU A 35 3.10 4.76 18.86
CA GLU A 35 3.31 6.12 19.35
C GLU A 35 2.02 6.95 19.21
N ALA A 36 1.53 7.43 20.35
CA ALA A 36 0.78 8.69 20.40
C ALA A 36 1.79 9.83 20.15
N GLY A 37 1.42 10.85 19.38
CA GLY A 37 2.32 11.98 19.10
C GLY A 37 3.12 11.92 17.79
N VAL A 38 2.65 11.19 16.77
CA VAL A 38 3.32 11.19 15.46
C VAL A 38 3.13 12.55 14.79
N GLY A 39 4.23 13.16 14.33
CA GLY A 39 4.18 14.40 13.55
C GLY A 39 3.68 14.13 12.12
N VAL A 40 3.01 15.09 11.50
CA VAL A 40 2.50 14.96 10.12
C VAL A 40 2.93 16.18 9.31
N THR A 41 3.64 15.95 8.21
CA THR A 41 3.94 17.02 7.25
C THR A 41 2.83 17.04 6.21
N VAL A 42 2.06 18.13 6.12
CA VAL A 42 1.03 18.32 5.09
C VAL A 42 1.58 19.29 4.06
N VAL A 43 1.86 18.82 2.85
CA VAL A 43 2.28 19.65 1.74
C VAL A 43 1.06 19.88 0.85
N VAL A 44 0.63 21.13 0.71
CA VAL A 44 -0.58 21.51 -0.05
C VAL A 44 -0.18 22.35 -1.25
N GLU A 45 -0.75 22.06 -2.41
CA GLU A 45 -0.64 22.90 -3.60
C GLU A 45 -1.13 24.33 -3.31
N ASP A 46 -0.28 25.32 -3.55
CA ASP A 46 -0.56 26.71 -3.20
C ASP A 46 -1.79 27.28 -3.91
N ALA A 47 -2.01 26.85 -5.16
CA ALA A 47 -3.09 27.34 -6.03
C ALA A 47 -4.49 27.05 -5.47
N ILE A 48 -4.67 25.93 -4.76
CA ILE A 48 -5.96 25.52 -4.18
C ILE A 48 -6.07 25.81 -2.67
N TYR A 49 -4.99 26.30 -2.05
CA TYR A 49 -4.91 26.45 -0.59
C TYR A 49 -6.05 27.32 -0.04
N GLN A 50 -6.34 28.45 -0.68
CA GLN A 50 -7.35 29.40 -0.17
C GLN A 50 -8.76 28.79 -0.17
N GLU A 51 -9.11 28.01 -1.19
CA GLU A 51 -10.42 27.34 -1.28
C GLU A 51 -10.52 26.17 -0.29
N LEU A 52 -9.39 25.50 -0.02
CA LEU A 52 -9.32 24.32 0.84
C LEU A 52 -9.08 24.65 2.32
N GLU A 53 -8.71 25.89 2.65
CA GLU A 53 -8.32 26.33 4.00
C GLU A 53 -9.33 25.92 5.08
N PRO A 54 -10.65 26.10 4.94
CA PRO A 54 -11.60 25.66 5.97
C PRO A 54 -11.55 24.15 6.24
N SER A 55 -11.38 23.35 5.19
CA SER A 55 -11.27 21.89 5.29
C SER A 55 -9.95 21.46 5.93
N LEU A 56 -8.86 22.16 5.60
CA LEU A 56 -7.55 21.92 6.22
C LEU A 56 -7.55 22.29 7.69
N VAL A 57 -8.16 23.41 8.08
CA VAL A 57 -8.28 23.80 9.50
C VAL A 57 -9.01 22.71 10.28
N GLN A 58 -10.16 22.23 9.80
CA GLN A 58 -10.89 21.12 10.45
C GLN A 58 -10.03 19.85 10.54
N TYR A 59 -9.31 19.51 9.46
CA TYR A 59 -8.42 18.35 9.46
C TYR A 59 -7.29 18.48 10.49
N LEU A 60 -6.68 19.66 10.64
CA LEU A 60 -5.63 19.90 11.62
C LEU A 60 -6.17 19.80 13.05
N GLU A 61 -7.36 20.32 13.32
CA GLU A 61 -8.05 20.16 14.61
C GLU A 61 -8.34 18.69 14.91
N ASP A 62 -8.79 17.93 13.91
CA ASP A 62 -9.03 16.49 14.05
C ASP A 62 -7.74 15.70 14.34
N LEU A 63 -6.62 16.13 13.74
CA LEU A 63 -5.29 15.56 14.01
C LEU A 63 -4.82 15.88 15.42
N GLU A 64 -4.96 17.13 15.86
CA GLU A 64 -4.61 17.55 17.23
C GLU A 64 -5.46 16.79 18.27
N ALA A 65 -6.77 16.66 18.03
CA ALA A 65 -7.66 15.88 18.88
C ALA A 65 -7.30 14.38 18.94
N ALA A 66 -6.71 13.85 17.86
CA ALA A 66 -6.15 12.50 17.81
C ALA A 66 -4.73 12.38 18.39
N GLY A 67 -4.15 13.48 18.87
CA GLY A 67 -2.81 13.54 19.47
C GLY A 67 -1.67 13.57 18.46
N HIS A 68 -1.92 14.11 17.25
CA HIS A 68 -0.91 14.32 16.22
C HIS A 68 -0.53 15.81 16.12
N GLU A 69 0.75 16.09 15.86
CA GLU A 69 1.21 17.45 15.55
C GLU A 69 1.35 17.59 14.04
N ALA A 70 0.62 18.51 13.41
CA ALA A 70 0.68 18.70 11.97
C ALA A 70 1.38 20.01 11.58
N ARG A 71 2.19 19.96 10.52
CA ARG A 71 2.89 21.11 9.95
C ARG A 71 2.48 21.27 8.50
N VAL A 72 1.93 22.43 8.15
CA VAL A 72 1.48 22.71 6.79
C VAL A 72 2.56 23.47 6.02
N ILE A 73 2.86 22.97 4.81
CA ILE A 73 3.73 23.63 3.84
C ILE A 73 2.88 23.93 2.61
N ARG A 74 2.81 25.20 2.24
CA ARG A 74 2.25 25.62 0.95
C ARG A 74 3.33 25.46 -0.11
N PHE A 75 3.05 24.65 -1.13
CA PHE A 75 3.99 24.37 -2.20
C PHE A 75 3.69 25.26 -3.42
N PRO A 76 4.53 26.29 -3.68
CA PRO A 76 4.27 27.28 -4.73
C PRO A 76 4.53 26.76 -6.15
N GLY A 77 4.99 25.52 -6.30
CA GLY A 77 5.39 24.91 -7.57
C GLY A 77 6.87 24.53 -7.62
N GLY A 78 7.25 23.85 -8.71
CA GLY A 78 8.56 23.26 -8.91
C GLY A 78 8.46 21.83 -9.43
N GLY A 79 9.60 21.16 -9.60
CA GLY A 79 9.64 19.73 -9.95
C GLY A 79 9.69 18.81 -8.73
N ALA A 80 9.71 17.49 -8.96
CA ALA A 80 9.81 16.49 -7.91
C ALA A 80 10.99 16.72 -6.93
N PRO A 81 12.20 17.13 -7.36
CA PRO A 81 13.28 17.43 -6.41
C PRO A 81 12.94 18.54 -5.41
N ALA A 82 12.21 19.58 -5.84
CA ALA A 82 11.77 20.65 -4.96
C ALA A 82 10.69 20.17 -3.98
N LEU A 83 9.77 19.32 -4.43
CA LEU A 83 8.77 18.70 -3.56
C LEU A 83 9.42 17.77 -2.52
N ARG A 84 10.41 16.96 -2.91
CA ARG A 84 11.19 16.13 -1.98
C ARG A 84 11.86 16.98 -0.92
N ALA A 85 12.51 18.08 -1.30
CA ALA A 85 13.09 19.01 -0.33
C ALA A 85 12.03 19.59 0.64
N ALA A 86 10.83 19.92 0.15
CA ALA A 86 9.73 20.38 1.00
C ALA A 86 9.26 19.30 1.98
N VAL A 87 9.06 18.06 1.52
CA VAL A 87 8.66 16.90 2.34
C VAL A 87 9.62 16.65 3.51
N TRP A 88 10.92 16.85 3.30
CA TRP A 88 11.98 16.63 4.29
C TRP A 88 12.39 17.88 5.06
N SER A 89 11.84 19.05 4.73
CA SER A 89 12.18 20.31 5.41
C SER A 89 11.69 20.38 6.86
N VAL A 90 10.69 19.58 7.23
CA VAL A 90 10.09 19.54 8.57
C VAL A 90 9.68 18.12 8.96
N GLY A 91 9.58 17.90 10.27
CA GLY A 91 9.20 16.61 10.84
C GLY A 91 10.37 15.64 10.99
N ALA A 92 10.16 14.61 11.80
CA ALA A 92 11.10 13.51 11.95
C ALA A 92 11.13 12.64 10.69
N GLU A 93 12.17 11.81 10.55
CA GLU A 93 12.33 10.86 9.45
C GLU A 93 11.09 9.96 9.27
N ARG A 94 10.43 9.57 10.38
CA ARG A 94 9.26 8.67 10.36
C ARG A 94 7.90 9.37 10.39
N ASP A 95 7.90 10.71 10.47
CA ASP A 95 6.67 11.49 10.43
C ASP A 95 6.09 11.44 9.01
N PRO A 96 4.87 10.88 8.81
CA PRO A 96 4.30 10.78 7.48
C PRO A 96 4.14 12.12 6.79
N ALA A 97 4.31 12.11 5.47
CA ALA A 97 3.99 13.23 4.61
C ALA A 97 2.67 13.00 3.87
N PHE A 98 1.82 14.01 3.85
CA PHE A 98 0.58 14.04 3.11
C PHE A 98 0.65 15.10 2.00
N LEU A 99 0.65 14.65 0.76
CA LEU A 99 0.69 15.47 -0.44
C LEU A 99 -0.76 15.76 -0.89
N VAL A 100 -1.18 17.02 -0.88
CA VAL A 100 -2.57 17.43 -1.14
C VAL A 100 -2.64 18.37 -2.34
N GLY A 101 -3.31 17.93 -3.41
CA GLY A 101 -3.45 18.66 -4.67
C GLY A 101 -2.74 17.99 -5.84
N ASP A 102 -2.61 18.71 -6.95
CA ASP A 102 -1.87 18.26 -8.12
C ASP A 102 -0.37 18.61 -7.98
N LEU A 103 0.29 17.87 -7.10
CA LEU A 103 1.71 18.05 -6.80
C LEU A 103 2.61 17.25 -7.78
N PRO A 104 3.83 17.72 -8.07
CA PRO A 104 4.74 17.03 -8.99
C PRO A 104 5.16 15.65 -8.47
N TYR A 105 5.63 14.80 -9.36
CA TYR A 105 6.04 13.42 -9.09
C TYR A 105 7.34 13.07 -9.81
N ALA A 106 8.07 12.09 -9.30
CA ALA A 106 9.19 11.49 -10.02
C ALA A 106 8.68 10.38 -10.95
N THR A 107 9.37 10.15 -12.05
CA THR A 107 9.08 9.08 -13.01
C THR A 107 10.23 8.09 -13.03
N PHE A 108 9.90 6.81 -13.11
CA PHE A 108 10.87 5.72 -13.24
C PHE A 108 10.57 4.89 -14.50
N ARG A 109 11.61 4.38 -15.14
CA ARG A 109 11.54 3.47 -16.29
C ARG A 109 12.33 2.20 -15.97
N MET A 110 11.72 1.05 -16.26
CA MET A 110 12.41 -0.24 -16.16
C MET A 110 11.82 -1.26 -17.13
N GLU A 111 12.59 -2.31 -17.38
CA GLU A 111 12.07 -3.55 -17.96
C GLU A 111 11.49 -4.41 -16.84
N ALA A 112 10.22 -4.79 -16.99
CA ALA A 112 9.45 -5.59 -16.04
C ALA A 112 8.48 -6.48 -16.83
N PHE A 113 8.38 -7.76 -16.47
CA PHE A 113 7.49 -8.73 -17.09
C PHE A 113 7.63 -8.81 -18.62
N GLY A 114 8.86 -8.64 -19.13
CA GLY A 114 9.16 -8.65 -20.57
C GLY A 114 8.76 -7.39 -21.33
N ASN A 115 8.34 -6.33 -20.63
CA ASN A 115 7.93 -5.05 -21.22
C ASN A 115 8.69 -3.88 -20.59
N ILE A 116 8.88 -2.80 -21.35
CA ILE A 116 9.37 -1.54 -20.80
C ILE A 116 8.18 -0.77 -20.23
N GLU A 117 8.21 -0.46 -18.94
CA GLU A 117 7.19 0.35 -18.29
C GLU A 117 7.77 1.69 -17.82
N THR A 118 6.96 2.75 -17.87
CA THR A 118 7.28 4.07 -17.30
C THR A 118 6.15 4.49 -16.39
N PHE A 119 6.46 4.80 -15.12
CA PHE A 119 5.44 5.03 -14.09
C PHE A 119 5.86 6.08 -13.06
N PRO A 120 4.89 6.75 -12.42
CA PRO A 120 5.19 7.69 -11.34
C PRO A 120 5.55 6.93 -10.05
N VAL A 121 6.50 7.44 -9.27
CA VAL A 121 7.05 6.77 -8.08
C VAL A 121 7.13 7.72 -6.88
N ASP A 122 6.19 7.57 -5.93
CA ASP A 122 6.18 8.36 -4.69
C ASP A 122 7.25 7.91 -3.67
N LEU A 123 7.82 6.70 -3.83
CA LEU A 123 8.95 6.26 -3.02
C LEU A 123 10.19 7.15 -3.19
N PHE A 124 10.28 7.92 -4.28
CA PHE A 124 11.28 8.98 -4.45
C PHE A 124 11.25 10.00 -3.30
N PHE A 125 10.08 10.26 -2.72
CA PHE A 125 9.90 11.17 -1.59
C PHE A 125 10.13 10.50 -0.23
N ALA A 126 10.15 9.16 -0.17
CA ALA A 126 10.16 8.40 1.07
C ALA A 126 11.55 8.14 1.67
N ASP A 127 12.62 8.37 0.90
CA ASP A 127 14.01 8.23 1.34
C ASP A 127 14.86 9.40 0.85
N GLU A 128 15.24 10.32 1.75
CA GLU A 128 16.15 11.42 1.39
C GLU A 128 17.56 10.92 1.03
N GLY A 129 18.01 9.80 1.60
CA GLY A 129 19.35 9.25 1.40
C GLY A 129 19.49 8.37 0.15
N CYS A 130 18.37 7.93 -0.44
CA CYS A 130 18.40 7.14 -1.67
C CYS A 130 18.83 8.02 -2.86
N ALA A 131 19.90 7.59 -3.54
CA ALA A 131 20.31 8.16 -4.82
C ALA A 131 19.41 7.64 -5.96
N TRP A 132 19.10 8.50 -6.92
CA TRP A 132 18.32 8.16 -8.12
C TRP A 132 19.11 8.60 -9.34
N TYR A 133 19.13 7.77 -10.38
CA TYR A 133 19.99 7.96 -11.54
C TYR A 133 19.16 7.99 -12.82
N ASP A 134 19.31 9.07 -13.57
CA ASP A 134 18.78 9.29 -14.91
C ASP A 134 20.01 9.25 -15.84
N ALA A 135 20.20 8.13 -16.54
CA ALA A 135 21.43 7.84 -17.25
C ALA A 135 21.51 8.54 -18.60
N ASP A 136 20.36 8.83 -19.22
CA ASP A 136 20.26 9.45 -20.54
C ASP A 136 19.84 10.93 -20.50
N GLY A 137 19.46 11.44 -19.32
CA GLY A 137 19.12 12.84 -19.07
C GLY A 137 17.74 13.23 -19.57
N ASP A 138 16.82 12.27 -19.73
CA ASP A 138 15.46 12.52 -20.23
C ASP A 138 14.47 12.95 -19.14
N GLY A 139 14.91 13.03 -17.89
CA GLY A 139 14.09 13.38 -16.72
C GLY A 139 13.36 12.19 -16.10
N ILE A 140 13.66 10.96 -16.54
CA ILE A 140 13.11 9.71 -16.02
C ILE A 140 14.25 8.90 -15.40
N PHE A 141 14.04 8.39 -14.21
CA PHE A 141 15.05 7.58 -13.53
C PHE A 141 15.08 6.15 -14.09
N ASP A 142 16.27 5.60 -14.29
CA ASP A 142 16.50 4.23 -14.77
C ASP A 142 16.95 3.29 -13.66
N SER A 143 17.49 3.85 -12.57
CA SER A 143 17.98 3.08 -11.43
C SER A 143 18.01 3.90 -10.15
N HIS A 144 18.12 3.22 -9.01
CA HIS A 144 18.27 3.84 -7.70
C HIS A 144 19.28 3.09 -6.82
N GLY A 145 19.78 3.77 -5.79
CA GLY A 145 20.54 3.15 -4.70
C GLY A 145 19.65 2.36 -3.74
N PRO A 146 20.19 1.88 -2.61
CA PRO A 146 19.38 1.24 -1.58
C PRO A 146 18.25 2.16 -1.11
N LEU A 147 17.02 1.69 -1.23
CA LEU A 147 15.80 2.44 -0.99
C LEU A 147 15.06 1.87 0.22
N LEU A 148 14.64 2.74 1.14
CA LEU A 148 13.75 2.41 2.24
C LEU A 148 12.59 3.40 2.32
N ALA A 149 11.39 2.93 2.66
CA ALA A 149 10.27 3.80 3.03
C ALA A 149 10.50 4.37 4.44
N ARG A 150 11.45 5.30 4.59
CA ARG A 150 11.83 5.91 5.88
C ARG A 150 10.77 6.88 6.36
N LYS A 151 10.36 7.77 5.47
CA LYS A 151 9.24 8.69 5.64
C LYS A 151 8.04 8.13 4.89
N PRO A 152 6.97 7.70 5.57
CA PRO A 152 5.77 7.25 4.88
C PRO A 152 5.15 8.40 4.10
N VAL A 153 4.99 8.24 2.78
CA VAL A 153 4.40 9.27 1.92
C VAL A 153 3.06 8.80 1.41
N SER A 154 2.08 9.71 1.39
CA SER A 154 0.79 9.47 0.76
C SER A 154 0.31 10.72 0.03
N ARG A 155 -0.52 10.54 -1.00
CA ARG A 155 -1.08 11.65 -1.78
C ARG A 155 -2.58 11.60 -1.93
N VAL A 156 -3.21 12.76 -2.09
CA VAL A 156 -4.57 12.90 -2.61
C VAL A 156 -4.57 14.03 -3.63
N SER A 157 -5.23 13.82 -4.76
CA SER A 157 -5.28 14.79 -5.87
C SER A 157 -6.71 14.93 -6.36
N GLY A 158 -7.07 16.15 -6.76
CA GLY A 158 -8.41 16.51 -7.18
C GLY A 158 -8.60 18.02 -7.14
N SER A 159 -9.74 18.48 -7.61
CA SER A 159 -10.19 19.86 -7.43
C SER A 159 -10.36 20.22 -5.96
N ALA A 160 -10.41 21.51 -5.65
CA ALA A 160 -10.67 21.97 -4.28
C ALA A 160 -12.00 21.43 -3.72
N GLU A 161 -13.03 21.28 -4.56
CA GLU A 161 -14.33 20.70 -4.18
C GLU A 161 -14.22 19.21 -3.82
N GLU A 162 -13.57 18.42 -4.66
CA GLU A 162 -13.33 16.98 -4.42
C GLU A 162 -12.49 16.75 -3.16
N LEU A 163 -11.49 17.59 -2.93
CA LEU A 163 -10.63 17.51 -1.75
C LEU A 163 -11.38 17.96 -0.49
N ALA A 164 -12.19 19.01 -0.56
CA ALA A 164 -13.05 19.42 0.56
C ALA A 164 -14.06 18.31 0.91
N PHE A 165 -14.65 17.67 -0.11
CA PHE A 165 -15.49 16.49 0.06
C PHE A 165 -14.73 15.36 0.77
N TYR A 166 -13.49 15.07 0.35
CA TYR A 166 -12.64 14.06 0.96
C TYR A 166 -12.32 14.37 2.44
N PHE A 167 -11.95 15.61 2.78
CA PHE A 167 -11.67 16.01 4.17
C PHE A 167 -12.91 15.93 5.07
N ARG A 168 -14.10 16.25 4.54
CA ARG A 168 -15.35 16.05 5.28
C ARG A 168 -15.55 14.59 5.68
N LYS A 169 -15.26 13.63 4.79
CA LYS A 169 -15.34 12.20 5.11
C LYS A 169 -14.36 11.78 6.19
N LEU A 170 -13.14 12.33 6.17
CA LEU A 170 -12.16 12.09 7.22
C LEU A 170 -12.66 12.59 8.58
N HIS A 171 -13.28 13.77 8.61
CA HIS A 171 -13.88 14.32 9.81
C HIS A 171 -15.06 13.46 10.32
N GLU A 172 -15.96 13.04 9.43
CA GLU A 172 -17.07 12.14 9.76
C GLU A 172 -16.57 10.81 10.33
N TYR A 173 -15.48 10.26 9.77
CA TYR A 173 -14.85 9.06 10.29
C TYR A 173 -14.24 9.26 11.68
N ARG A 174 -13.50 10.36 11.89
CA ARG A 174 -12.80 10.64 13.16
C ARG A 174 -13.75 11.03 14.30
N SER A 175 -14.87 11.67 13.98
CA SER A 175 -15.93 12.04 14.94
C SER A 175 -16.88 10.88 15.26
N GLY A 176 -16.78 9.75 14.55
CA GLY A 176 -17.67 8.59 14.71
C GLY A 176 -19.05 8.79 14.07
N ALA A 177 -19.19 9.74 13.14
CA ALA A 177 -20.42 9.99 12.40
C ALA A 177 -20.58 9.07 11.17
N SER A 178 -19.50 8.44 10.69
CA SER A 178 -19.54 7.48 9.59
C SER A 178 -20.09 6.11 10.01
N ALA A 179 -20.62 5.34 9.06
CA ALA A 179 -21.02 3.95 9.31
C ALA A 179 -19.80 3.08 9.68
N ASP A 180 -19.77 2.59 10.92
CA ASP A 180 -18.80 1.59 11.35
C ASP A 180 -19.10 0.24 10.69
N SER A 181 -18.07 -0.35 10.07
CA SER A 181 -18.09 -1.74 9.65
C SER A 181 -17.04 -2.53 10.42
N ASP A 182 -17.40 -3.73 10.83
CA ASP A 182 -16.54 -4.69 11.51
C ASP A 182 -16.09 -5.82 10.55
N GLU A 183 -16.27 -5.62 9.25
CA GLU A 183 -15.99 -6.60 8.22
C GLU A 183 -14.84 -6.19 7.31
N ALA A 184 -13.96 -7.16 7.04
CA ALA A 184 -13.10 -7.13 5.87
C ALA A 184 -13.71 -7.95 4.73
N PHE A 185 -13.55 -7.47 3.51
CA PHE A 185 -13.95 -8.13 2.28
C PHE A 185 -12.72 -8.42 1.43
N ILE A 186 -12.59 -9.64 0.94
CA ILE A 186 -11.58 -10.07 -0.01
C ILE A 186 -12.31 -10.50 -1.27
N PHE A 187 -11.98 -9.86 -2.38
CA PHE A 187 -12.43 -10.28 -3.70
C PHE A 187 -11.21 -10.81 -4.45
N LYS A 188 -11.24 -12.08 -4.81
CA LYS A 188 -10.17 -12.77 -5.50
C LYS A 188 -10.71 -13.35 -6.79
N ASP A 189 -10.45 -12.64 -7.89
CA ASP A 189 -10.92 -13.00 -9.21
C ASP A 189 -10.37 -14.37 -9.66
N ASP A 190 -10.98 -14.95 -10.69
CA ASP A 190 -10.80 -16.36 -11.05
C ASP A 190 -9.35 -16.71 -11.38
N ASP A 191 -8.59 -15.77 -11.93
CA ASP A 191 -7.16 -15.94 -12.25
C ASP A 191 -6.29 -16.17 -11.00
N TRP A 192 -6.78 -15.77 -9.82
CA TRP A 192 -6.09 -15.93 -8.55
C TRP A 192 -6.78 -16.91 -7.59
N GLN A 193 -7.92 -17.53 -7.95
CA GLN A 193 -8.72 -18.34 -7.02
C GLN A 193 -7.93 -19.46 -6.31
N GLY A 194 -6.93 -20.05 -6.99
CA GLY A 194 -6.06 -21.09 -6.45
C GLY A 194 -5.07 -20.57 -5.40
N TYR A 195 -4.67 -19.31 -5.51
CA TYR A 195 -3.66 -18.72 -4.65
C TYR A 195 -4.17 -18.58 -3.21
N ARG A 196 -3.63 -19.41 -2.32
CA ARG A 196 -3.97 -19.44 -0.89
C ARG A 196 -5.49 -19.42 -0.67
N ARG A 197 -6.20 -20.34 -1.31
CA ARG A 197 -7.67 -20.49 -1.20
C ARG A 197 -8.13 -20.49 0.26
N GLY A 198 -9.16 -19.71 0.58
CA GLY A 198 -9.75 -19.55 1.91
C GLY A 198 -8.93 -18.73 2.91
N SER A 199 -7.78 -18.19 2.51
CA SER A 199 -6.93 -17.36 3.38
C SER A 199 -7.49 -15.94 3.53
N GLY A 200 -7.71 -15.48 4.76
CA GLY A 200 -7.97 -14.06 5.04
C GLY A 200 -6.72 -13.20 5.16
N PHE A 201 -5.52 -13.75 4.87
CA PHE A 201 -4.24 -13.03 4.87
C PHE A 201 -3.92 -12.32 6.20
N GLY A 202 -4.45 -12.81 7.32
CA GLY A 202 -4.24 -12.22 8.64
C GLY A 202 -5.23 -11.11 9.01
N LEU A 203 -6.19 -10.78 8.15
CA LEU A 203 -7.26 -9.82 8.45
C LEU A 203 -8.15 -10.29 9.60
N GLU A 204 -8.21 -11.59 9.88
CA GLU A 204 -8.92 -12.18 11.03
C GLU A 204 -8.35 -11.71 12.38
N ARG A 205 -7.12 -11.17 12.39
CA ARG A 205 -6.52 -10.56 13.58
C ARG A 205 -7.11 -9.18 13.87
N ILE A 206 -7.63 -8.50 12.85
CA ILE A 206 -8.17 -7.15 12.94
C ILE A 206 -9.71 -7.21 13.03
N PHE A 207 -10.33 -7.98 12.15
CA PHE A 207 -11.77 -7.99 11.94
C PHE A 207 -12.42 -9.27 12.48
N PRO A 208 -13.55 -9.15 13.20
CA PRO A 208 -14.34 -10.31 13.61
C PRO A 208 -14.97 -11.07 12.43
N ARG A 209 -15.16 -10.42 11.29
CA ARG A 209 -15.71 -11.02 10.08
C ARG A 209 -14.81 -10.75 8.88
N VAL A 210 -14.41 -11.80 8.19
CA VAL A 210 -13.71 -11.73 6.89
C VAL A 210 -14.58 -12.47 5.88
N VAL A 211 -15.09 -11.75 4.89
CA VAL A 211 -15.86 -12.30 3.77
C VAL A 211 -14.92 -12.46 2.59
N ILE A 212 -14.91 -13.62 1.96
CA ILE A 212 -14.03 -13.95 0.84
C ILE A 212 -14.90 -14.40 -0.33
N PHE A 213 -14.81 -13.68 -1.44
CA PHE A 213 -15.30 -14.11 -2.74
C PHE A 213 -14.10 -14.60 -3.54
N GLU A 214 -14.09 -15.89 -3.88
CA GLU A 214 -12.97 -16.54 -4.58
C GLU A 214 -13.43 -17.74 -5.43
N GLY A 215 -14.73 -17.83 -5.74
CA GLY A 215 -15.26 -18.87 -6.59
C GLY A 215 -16.01 -18.25 -7.75
N GLU A 216 -15.87 -18.84 -8.93
CA GLU A 216 -16.32 -18.34 -10.25
C GLU A 216 -17.78 -17.85 -10.30
N ALA A 217 -18.64 -18.33 -9.40
CA ALA A 217 -20.04 -17.90 -9.32
C ALA A 217 -20.25 -16.56 -8.58
N ASP A 218 -19.27 -16.12 -7.79
CA ASP A 218 -19.33 -14.94 -6.92
C ASP A 218 -18.34 -13.84 -7.37
N THR A 219 -17.37 -14.18 -8.22
CA THR A 219 -16.23 -13.34 -8.64
C THR A 219 -16.45 -12.63 -9.97
N ASP A 220 -17.70 -12.33 -10.31
CA ASP A 220 -18.06 -11.49 -11.46
C ASP A 220 -18.35 -10.02 -11.06
N ARG A 221 -18.67 -9.18 -12.06
CA ARG A 221 -19.02 -7.77 -11.84
C ARG A 221 -20.24 -7.62 -10.92
N ALA A 222 -21.23 -8.50 -11.08
CA ALA A 222 -22.47 -8.44 -10.31
C ALA A 222 -22.23 -8.80 -8.83
N GLY A 223 -21.39 -9.78 -8.55
CA GLY A 223 -20.92 -10.17 -7.22
C GLY A 223 -20.17 -9.03 -6.54
N TYR A 224 -19.21 -8.41 -7.25
CA TYR A 224 -18.47 -7.26 -6.74
C TYR A 224 -19.40 -6.09 -6.37
N VAL A 225 -20.26 -5.67 -7.31
CA VAL A 225 -21.19 -4.55 -7.10
C VAL A 225 -22.20 -4.86 -6.00
N SER A 226 -22.83 -6.04 -6.03
CA SER A 226 -23.83 -6.42 -5.03
C SER A 226 -23.24 -6.47 -3.62
N LYS A 227 -22.00 -6.97 -3.47
CA LYS A 227 -21.33 -7.02 -2.17
C LYS A 227 -20.98 -5.64 -1.66
N LEU A 228 -20.40 -4.79 -2.51
CA LEU A 228 -19.96 -3.46 -2.10
C LEU A 228 -21.06 -2.40 -2.11
N SER A 229 -22.26 -2.68 -2.63
CA SER A 229 -23.41 -1.77 -2.51
C SER A 229 -24.42 -2.19 -1.42
N SER A 230 -24.35 -3.42 -0.90
CA SER A 230 -25.31 -3.92 0.09
C SER A 230 -24.93 -3.60 1.54
N ARG A 231 -23.63 -3.56 1.86
CA ARG A 231 -23.14 -3.25 3.21
C ARG A 231 -21.73 -2.67 3.15
N PRO A 232 -21.42 -1.65 3.99
CA PRO A 232 -20.06 -1.14 4.10
C PRO A 232 -19.07 -2.21 4.57
N SER A 233 -17.88 -2.22 3.97
CA SER A 233 -16.73 -3.02 4.39
C SER A 233 -15.63 -2.10 4.90
N ALA A 234 -15.16 -2.32 6.12
CA ALA A 234 -14.10 -1.49 6.68
C ALA A 234 -12.78 -1.72 5.96
N TYR A 235 -12.54 -2.91 5.41
CA TYR A 235 -11.37 -3.19 4.60
C TYR A 235 -11.77 -3.96 3.35
N VAL A 236 -11.22 -3.59 2.21
CA VAL A 236 -11.41 -4.27 0.94
C VAL A 236 -10.05 -4.65 0.38
N TYR A 237 -9.84 -5.95 0.13
CA TYR A 237 -8.67 -6.46 -0.56
C TYR A 237 -9.08 -7.03 -1.92
N GLN A 238 -8.57 -6.45 -3.00
CA GLN A 238 -8.98 -6.80 -4.36
C GLN A 238 -7.81 -7.44 -5.10
N TRP A 239 -8.03 -8.62 -5.65
CA TRP A 239 -7.14 -9.28 -6.62
C TRP A 239 -7.92 -9.39 -7.92
N VAL A 240 -7.77 -8.39 -8.78
CA VAL A 240 -8.51 -8.25 -10.03
C VAL A 240 -7.59 -7.62 -11.06
N HIS A 241 -7.66 -8.03 -12.32
CA HIS A 241 -6.92 -7.36 -13.37
C HIS A 241 -7.42 -5.93 -13.53
N ALA A 242 -6.53 -4.98 -13.84
CA ALA A 242 -6.90 -3.59 -13.93
C ALA A 242 -6.04 -2.78 -14.90
N SER A 243 -6.67 -1.76 -15.47
CA SER A 243 -6.04 -0.56 -16.01
C SER A 243 -6.13 0.54 -14.94
N PRO A 244 -5.61 1.76 -15.16
CA PRO A 244 -5.85 2.86 -14.23
C PRO A 244 -7.33 3.04 -13.87
N ASP A 245 -8.22 2.97 -14.87
CA ASP A 245 -9.62 3.39 -14.76
C ASP A 245 -10.65 2.25 -14.80
N THR A 246 -10.22 1.00 -14.91
CA THR A 246 -11.10 -0.15 -15.14
C THR A 246 -10.62 -1.38 -14.39
N LEU A 247 -11.53 -2.05 -13.69
CA LEU A 247 -11.38 -3.42 -13.20
C LEU A 247 -11.91 -4.39 -14.27
N PHE A 248 -11.23 -5.51 -14.45
CA PHE A 248 -11.61 -6.57 -15.40
C PHE A 248 -11.84 -7.86 -14.63
N PHE A 249 -13.12 -8.23 -14.46
CA PHE A 249 -13.51 -9.47 -13.78
C PHE A 249 -13.52 -10.62 -14.77
N ALA A 250 -12.75 -11.67 -14.51
CA ALA A 250 -12.72 -12.86 -15.33
C ALA A 250 -14.09 -13.57 -15.27
N VAL A 251 -14.59 -13.98 -16.44
CA VAL A 251 -15.81 -14.77 -16.59
C VAL A 251 -15.60 -15.80 -17.72
N PRO A 252 -16.41 -16.87 -17.83
CA PRO A 252 -16.24 -17.87 -18.89
C PRO A 252 -16.24 -17.32 -20.33
N ALA A 253 -16.83 -16.14 -20.54
CA ALA A 253 -16.91 -15.49 -21.85
C ALA A 253 -15.81 -14.43 -22.11
N GLY A 254 -14.88 -14.21 -21.18
CA GLY A 254 -13.84 -13.18 -21.27
C GLY A 254 -13.75 -12.35 -19.99
N TYR A 255 -13.82 -11.03 -20.10
CA TYR A 255 -13.79 -10.13 -18.95
C TYR A 255 -15.00 -9.18 -18.93
N GLU A 256 -15.55 -8.96 -17.74
CA GLU A 256 -16.58 -7.94 -17.49
C GLU A 256 -15.94 -6.67 -16.89
N PRO A 257 -16.10 -5.49 -17.52
CA PRO A 257 -15.47 -4.27 -17.03
C PRO A 257 -16.30 -3.57 -15.94
N PHE A 258 -15.62 -3.01 -14.94
CA PHE A 258 -16.16 -1.98 -14.03
C PHE A 258 -15.24 -0.77 -14.04
N THR A 259 -15.75 0.34 -14.55
CA THR A 259 -14.98 1.55 -14.85
C THR A 259 -15.17 2.62 -13.79
N ILE A 260 -14.32 3.64 -13.80
CA ILE A 260 -14.52 4.83 -12.96
C ILE A 260 -15.87 5.54 -13.21
N SER A 261 -16.46 5.37 -14.40
CA SER A 261 -17.78 5.93 -14.74
C SER A 261 -18.94 5.17 -14.08
N ASP A 262 -18.71 3.93 -13.63
CA ASP A 262 -19.72 3.15 -12.90
C ASP A 262 -19.79 3.54 -11.40
N ILE A 263 -18.73 4.15 -10.87
CA ILE A 263 -18.60 4.48 -9.44
C ILE A 263 -19.71 5.41 -8.94
N PRO A 264 -20.13 6.48 -9.64
CA PRO A 264 -21.21 7.34 -9.16
C PRO A 264 -22.57 6.62 -9.07
N GLU A 265 -22.83 5.65 -9.94
CA GLU A 265 -24.10 4.91 -10.01
C GLU A 265 -24.13 3.72 -9.05
N ALA A 266 -22.97 3.13 -8.78
CA ALA A 266 -22.79 1.99 -7.87
C ALA A 266 -21.58 2.22 -6.94
N PRO A 267 -21.65 3.19 -6.01
CA PRO A 267 -20.50 3.59 -5.20
C PRO A 267 -20.05 2.44 -4.31
N PRO A 268 -18.81 1.95 -4.46
CA PRO A 268 -18.29 0.90 -3.60
C PRO A 268 -18.20 1.37 -2.14
N GLN A 269 -18.83 0.63 -1.24
CA GLN A 269 -18.90 0.97 0.19
C GLN A 269 -17.71 0.42 0.98
N GLY A 270 -16.49 0.57 0.46
CA GLY A 270 -15.25 0.27 1.18
C GLY A 270 -14.64 1.50 1.84
N LEU A 271 -14.15 1.38 3.08
CA LEU A 271 -13.44 2.47 3.76
C LEU A 271 -11.94 2.47 3.43
N PHE A 272 -11.30 1.31 3.48
CA PHE A 272 -9.87 1.15 3.21
C PHE A 272 -9.66 0.10 2.13
N TYR A 273 -8.77 0.37 1.17
CA TYR A 273 -8.57 -0.50 0.02
C TYR A 273 -7.10 -0.91 -0.12
N ASN A 274 -6.86 -2.21 -0.20
CA ASN A 274 -5.61 -2.76 -0.73
C ASN A 274 -5.91 -3.31 -2.12
N LEU A 275 -5.29 -2.70 -3.12
CA LEU A 275 -5.54 -2.95 -4.52
C LEU A 275 -4.37 -3.77 -5.08
N PHE A 276 -4.54 -5.09 -5.13
CA PHE A 276 -3.72 -5.95 -5.99
C PHE A 276 -4.30 -5.86 -7.42
N ASN A 277 -4.17 -4.65 -7.98
CA ASN A 277 -4.77 -4.23 -9.24
C ASN A 277 -3.73 -3.40 -9.99
N CYS A 278 -3.33 -3.85 -11.18
CA CYS A 278 -2.33 -3.17 -12.00
C CYS A 278 -2.76 -1.72 -12.28
N LYS A 279 -1.85 -0.77 -12.08
CA LYS A 279 -2.02 0.66 -12.42
C LYS A 279 -3.22 1.37 -11.74
N ALA A 280 -4.00 0.72 -10.88
CA ALA A 280 -5.21 1.28 -10.28
C ALA A 280 -4.97 2.49 -9.36
N ALA A 281 -3.72 2.73 -8.96
CA ALA A 281 -3.28 3.90 -8.21
C ALA A 281 -2.40 4.85 -9.04
N ARG A 282 -2.39 4.74 -10.38
CA ARG A 282 -1.61 5.60 -11.28
C ARG A 282 -2.17 7.03 -11.29
N PHE A 283 -1.68 7.82 -10.34
CA PHE A 283 -2.18 9.15 -10.01
C PHE A 283 -1.86 10.27 -11.02
N VAL A 284 -1.27 9.93 -12.16
CA VAL A 284 -1.00 10.85 -13.29
C VAL A 284 -2.06 10.76 -14.39
N SER A 285 -3.08 9.94 -14.16
CA SER A 285 -4.26 9.76 -15.01
C SER A 285 -5.48 9.52 -14.11
N PRO A 286 -6.72 9.69 -14.62
CA PRO A 286 -7.90 9.20 -13.93
C PRO A 286 -7.71 7.74 -13.51
N ASN A 287 -7.97 7.44 -12.24
CA ASN A 287 -7.71 6.11 -11.70
C ASN A 287 -8.70 5.70 -10.60
N LEU A 288 -8.91 4.39 -10.46
CA LEU A 288 -9.84 3.77 -9.50
C LEU A 288 -9.54 4.21 -8.06
N GLY A 289 -8.27 4.15 -7.64
CA GLY A 289 -7.86 4.47 -6.28
C GLY A 289 -8.23 5.90 -5.87
N MET A 290 -7.96 6.88 -6.73
CA MET A 290 -8.32 8.28 -6.44
C MET A 290 -9.84 8.47 -6.46
N ARG A 291 -10.57 7.85 -7.40
CA ARG A 291 -12.03 7.95 -7.48
C ARG A 291 -12.72 7.37 -6.24
N TYR A 292 -12.19 6.28 -5.67
CA TYR A 292 -12.67 5.78 -4.37
C TYR A 292 -12.54 6.84 -3.27
N LEU A 293 -11.49 7.67 -3.29
CA LEU A 293 -11.28 8.73 -2.32
C LEU A 293 -12.07 10.01 -2.61
N THR A 294 -12.21 10.44 -3.86
CA THR A 294 -12.78 11.76 -4.17
C THR A 294 -14.25 11.72 -4.55
N GLU A 295 -14.78 10.57 -4.98
CA GLU A 295 -16.12 10.47 -5.57
C GLU A 295 -17.04 9.46 -4.91
N THR A 296 -16.58 8.78 -3.85
CA THR A 296 -17.45 7.94 -3.02
C THR A 296 -17.60 8.55 -1.62
N PRO A 297 -18.73 8.36 -0.93
CA PRO A 297 -18.87 8.79 0.47
C PRO A 297 -18.10 7.90 1.47
N TYR A 298 -17.31 6.91 1.01
CA TYR A 298 -16.73 5.88 1.87
C TYR A 298 -15.20 5.88 1.91
N GLY A 299 -14.53 5.92 0.75
CA GLY A 299 -13.08 5.68 0.69
C GLY A 299 -12.25 6.69 1.50
N LEU A 300 -11.39 6.18 2.38
CA LEU A 300 -10.53 6.97 3.27
C LEU A 300 -9.06 6.82 2.93
N ALA A 301 -8.60 5.61 2.58
CA ALA A 301 -7.23 5.36 2.17
C ALA A 301 -7.12 4.16 1.23
N VAL A 302 -6.14 4.22 0.34
CA VAL A 302 -5.84 3.19 -0.64
C VAL A 302 -4.36 2.85 -0.57
N GLN A 303 -4.01 1.58 -0.70
CA GLN A 303 -2.70 1.11 -1.13
C GLN A 303 -2.89 0.45 -2.49
N GLY A 304 -2.08 0.80 -3.48
CA GLY A 304 -2.17 0.22 -4.82
C GLY A 304 -0.92 0.49 -5.64
N SER A 305 -0.91 0.03 -6.89
CA SER A 305 0.23 0.19 -7.79
C SER A 305 -0.02 1.27 -8.86
N THR A 306 1.00 2.05 -9.17
CA THR A 306 1.03 3.00 -10.31
C THR A 306 1.41 2.33 -11.64
N LYS A 307 1.78 1.05 -11.56
CA LYS A 307 2.38 0.23 -12.62
C LYS A 307 1.81 -1.20 -12.61
N ILE A 308 2.29 -2.11 -13.45
CA ILE A 308 1.97 -3.53 -13.34
C ILE A 308 2.47 -4.10 -12.01
N GLY A 309 1.60 -4.80 -11.27
CA GLY A 309 1.91 -5.39 -9.96
C GLY A 309 0.96 -4.92 -8.85
N GLY A 310 1.31 -5.25 -7.61
CA GLY A 310 0.47 -5.00 -6.45
C GLY A 310 1.08 -5.53 -5.15
N ASN A 311 0.39 -5.36 -4.02
CA ASN A 311 0.82 -5.90 -2.74
C ASN A 311 0.60 -7.43 -2.69
N TYR A 312 1.63 -8.19 -3.09
CA TYR A 312 1.63 -9.65 -3.14
C TYR A 312 1.79 -10.32 -1.75
N TYR A 313 2.46 -9.64 -0.81
CA TYR A 313 2.73 -10.14 0.55
C TYR A 313 2.07 -9.28 1.63
N PRO A 314 0.74 -9.23 1.70
CA PRO A 314 0.01 -8.26 2.52
C PRO A 314 0.08 -8.56 4.03
N VAL A 315 0.64 -9.72 4.43
CA VAL A 315 0.58 -10.19 5.82
C VAL A 315 1.31 -9.24 6.77
N GLU A 316 2.45 -8.65 6.40
CA GLU A 316 3.09 -7.64 7.26
C GLU A 316 2.28 -6.35 7.30
N PHE A 317 1.73 -5.92 6.15
CA PHE A 317 0.85 -4.76 6.11
C PHE A 317 -0.33 -4.91 7.08
N HIS A 318 -1.05 -6.04 7.01
CA HIS A 318 -2.13 -6.37 7.94
C HIS A 318 -1.64 -6.51 9.39
N ARG A 319 -0.46 -7.09 9.61
CA ARG A 319 0.12 -7.21 10.96
C ARG A 319 0.42 -5.85 11.58
N SER A 320 0.99 -4.92 10.82
CA SER A 320 1.22 -3.55 11.27
C SER A 320 -0.08 -2.82 11.56
N LEU A 321 -1.10 -2.96 10.72
CA LEU A 321 -2.43 -2.42 10.99
C LEU A 321 -3.03 -3.00 12.28
N ALA A 322 -2.91 -4.32 12.52
CA ALA A 322 -3.38 -4.99 13.73
C ALA A 322 -2.71 -4.49 15.02
N ARG A 323 -1.44 -4.04 14.93
CA ARG A 323 -0.70 -3.40 16.03
C ARG A 323 -1.13 -1.95 16.26
N GLY A 324 -2.09 -1.44 15.49
CA GLY A 324 -2.47 -0.04 15.51
C GLY A 324 -1.37 0.84 14.97
N ARG A 325 -0.79 0.51 13.81
CA ARG A 325 -0.06 1.47 12.98
C ARG A 325 -1.04 2.28 12.14
N THR A 326 -0.63 3.46 11.68
CA THR A 326 -1.41 4.17 10.66
C THR A 326 -1.28 3.48 9.31
N TRP A 327 -2.15 3.83 8.37
CA TRP A 327 -2.14 3.28 7.02
C TRP A 327 -0.78 3.41 6.32
N ALA A 328 -0.21 4.62 6.31
CA ALA A 328 1.09 4.84 5.67
C ALA A 328 2.25 4.18 6.44
N GLN A 329 2.21 4.14 7.78
CA GLN A 329 3.21 3.43 8.57
C GLN A 329 3.20 1.92 8.28
N ALA A 330 2.01 1.31 8.18
CA ALA A 330 1.90 -0.09 7.81
C ALA A 330 2.46 -0.37 6.41
N HIS A 331 2.23 0.56 5.47
CA HIS A 331 2.81 0.46 4.12
C HIS A 331 4.34 0.53 4.17
N ALA A 332 4.90 1.46 4.94
CA ALA A 332 6.35 1.57 5.12
C ALA A 332 6.96 0.33 5.78
N ASP A 333 6.31 -0.21 6.83
CA ASP A 333 6.73 -1.46 7.49
C ASP A 333 6.73 -2.63 6.47
N TRP A 334 5.68 -2.74 5.65
CA TRP A 334 5.60 -3.75 4.59
C TRP A 334 6.67 -3.55 3.51
N TYR A 335 6.87 -2.32 3.02
CA TYR A 335 7.82 -2.04 1.95
C TYR A 335 9.25 -2.35 2.40
N ASN A 336 9.63 -1.91 3.60
CA ASN A 336 10.95 -2.15 4.15
C ASN A 336 11.24 -3.63 4.44
N LEU A 337 10.21 -4.46 4.57
CA LEU A 337 10.36 -5.90 4.77
C LEU A 337 10.34 -6.69 3.47
N TYR A 338 9.41 -6.37 2.55
CA TYR A 338 9.18 -7.15 1.33
C TYR A 338 9.26 -6.31 0.05
N GLY A 339 8.82 -5.05 0.09
CA GLY A 339 8.83 -4.16 -1.06
C GLY A 339 10.23 -3.94 -1.66
N VAL A 340 11.25 -3.88 -0.82
CA VAL A 340 12.66 -3.74 -1.23
C VAL A 340 13.23 -4.94 -1.98
N GLU A 341 12.54 -6.08 -1.98
CA GLU A 341 13.04 -7.33 -2.59
C GLU A 341 12.78 -7.40 -4.09
N SER A 342 11.86 -6.60 -4.63
CA SER A 342 11.51 -6.64 -6.05
C SER A 342 10.93 -5.32 -6.56
N ASP A 343 11.74 -4.57 -7.30
CA ASP A 343 11.28 -3.36 -7.98
C ASP A 343 10.22 -3.67 -9.05
N GLU A 344 10.40 -4.81 -9.73
CA GLU A 344 9.51 -5.34 -10.76
C GLU A 344 8.08 -5.46 -10.24
N TRP A 345 7.88 -5.83 -8.98
CA TRP A 345 6.56 -5.88 -8.36
C TRP A 345 6.19 -4.61 -7.60
N PHE A 346 7.13 -4.03 -6.85
CA PHE A 346 6.77 -3.15 -5.73
C PHE A 346 7.22 -1.69 -5.87
N LEU A 347 8.08 -1.33 -6.82
CA LEU A 347 8.61 0.04 -6.92
C LEU A 347 7.54 1.10 -7.26
N GLY A 348 6.45 0.70 -7.92
CA GLY A 348 5.31 1.59 -8.18
C GLY A 348 4.21 1.53 -7.12
N MET A 349 4.45 0.89 -5.97
CA MET A 349 3.45 0.88 -4.90
C MET A 349 3.32 2.27 -4.28
N ALA A 350 2.10 2.72 -4.13
CA ALA A 350 1.75 4.03 -3.62
C ALA A 350 0.65 3.93 -2.56
N VAL A 351 0.60 4.96 -1.72
CA VAL A 351 -0.45 5.16 -0.73
C VAL A 351 -1.24 6.39 -1.12
N LEU A 352 -2.56 6.26 -1.28
CA LEU A 352 -3.44 7.39 -1.54
C LEU A 352 -4.33 7.69 -0.32
N GLY A 353 -4.60 8.97 -0.08
CA GLY A 353 -5.43 9.47 1.03
C GLY A 353 -4.64 9.83 2.28
N CYS A 354 -5.31 9.83 3.44
CA CYS A 354 -4.77 10.31 4.70
C CYS A 354 -3.74 9.31 5.23
N PRO A 355 -2.47 9.71 5.45
CA PRO A 355 -1.45 8.75 5.87
C PRO A 355 -1.60 8.27 7.32
N VAL A 356 -2.33 9.05 8.13
CA VAL A 356 -2.51 8.84 9.57
C VAL A 356 -3.90 8.33 9.95
N VAL A 357 -4.68 7.87 8.97
CA VAL A 357 -5.92 7.15 9.27
C VAL A 357 -5.59 5.74 9.78
N ARG A 358 -6.42 5.24 10.70
CA ARG A 358 -6.27 3.94 11.36
C ARG A 358 -7.55 3.15 11.15
N LEU A 359 -7.46 1.82 11.03
CA LEU A 359 -8.64 0.96 10.94
C LEU A 359 -9.53 1.10 12.19
N PRO A 360 -10.86 0.98 12.05
CA PRO A 360 -11.78 1.12 13.16
C PRO A 360 -11.64 -0.08 14.12
N GLY A 361 -11.64 0.19 15.42
CA GLY A 361 -11.76 -0.83 16.45
C GLY A 361 -10.87 -0.64 17.68
N ALA A 362 -11.47 -0.83 18.85
CA ALA A 362 -10.79 -0.97 20.15
C ALA A 362 -9.70 -2.07 20.20
N LYS A 363 -9.58 -2.92 19.17
CA LYS A 363 -8.61 -4.02 19.09
C LYS A 363 -7.23 -3.62 18.57
N ALA A 364 -7.10 -2.61 17.72
CA ALA A 364 -5.79 -2.08 17.33
C ALA A 364 -5.03 -1.50 18.56
N ARG A 365 -5.77 -0.92 19.52
CA ARG A 365 -5.26 -0.55 20.85
C ARG A 365 -5.18 -1.72 21.83
N GLY A 366 -6.10 -2.69 21.72
CA GLY A 366 -6.12 -3.92 22.54
C GLY A 366 -4.90 -4.82 22.33
N TYR A 367 -4.35 -4.93 21.11
CA TYR A 367 -3.09 -5.65 20.85
C TYR A 367 -1.85 -4.89 21.33
N ALA A 368 -1.88 -3.56 21.37
CA ALA A 368 -0.81 -2.74 21.92
C ALA A 368 -0.76 -2.77 23.46
N THR A 369 -1.90 -3.03 24.12
CA THR A 369 -2.05 -2.99 25.59
C THR A 369 -2.08 -4.37 26.24
N ASN A 370 -2.67 -5.38 25.59
CA ASN A 370 -2.54 -6.77 26.01
C ASN A 370 -1.24 -7.33 25.48
N GLY A 371 -0.14 -6.95 26.13
CA GLY A 371 1.14 -7.61 25.94
C GLY A 371 0.93 -9.12 25.91
N TYR A 372 1.12 -9.71 24.74
CA TYR A 372 1.74 -11.02 24.67
C TYR A 372 3.13 -10.80 25.28
N ALA A 373 3.17 -10.87 26.61
CA ALA A 373 4.41 -11.06 27.32
C ALA A 373 5.14 -12.21 26.62
N ALA A 374 6.44 -12.03 26.43
CA ALA A 374 7.37 -13.08 26.08
C ALA A 374 7.43 -14.15 27.20
N SER A 375 6.31 -14.80 27.48
CA SER A 375 6.16 -15.85 28.47
C SER A 375 5.34 -16.97 27.85
N GLY A 376 6.06 -17.92 27.27
CA GLY A 376 5.47 -19.13 26.73
C GLY A 376 6.27 -19.65 25.57
N ALA A 377 7.44 -20.23 25.86
CA ALA A 377 8.03 -21.26 25.01
C ALA A 377 7.00 -22.39 24.84
N THR A 378 6.07 -22.21 23.92
CA THR A 378 5.21 -23.26 23.41
C THR A 378 5.77 -23.55 22.04
N THR A 379 6.40 -24.72 21.94
CA THR A 379 7.07 -25.25 20.76
C THR A 379 6.45 -24.75 19.47
N ALA A 380 7.26 -24.09 18.66
CA ALA A 380 7.00 -23.86 17.25
C ALA A 380 6.58 -25.18 16.59
N ARG A 381 5.27 -25.38 16.48
CA ARG A 381 4.65 -26.33 15.57
C ARG A 381 3.70 -25.52 14.73
N GLY A 382 4.12 -25.22 13.51
CA GLY A 382 3.24 -24.73 12.45
C GLY A 382 3.52 -23.33 11.91
N LEU A 383 4.69 -22.71 12.19
CA LEU A 383 5.21 -21.73 11.24
C LEU A 383 5.84 -22.53 10.10
N PRO A 384 5.44 -22.31 8.83
CA PRO A 384 6.36 -22.62 7.73
C PRO A 384 7.65 -21.86 8.05
N SER A 385 8.73 -22.61 8.30
CA SER A 385 10.09 -22.07 8.48
C SER A 385 10.66 -21.52 7.17
N GLU A 386 9.86 -21.55 6.11
CA GLU A 386 10.22 -21.16 4.77
C GLU A 386 9.38 -19.93 4.45
N ILE A 387 10.06 -18.78 4.39
CA ILE A 387 9.68 -17.73 3.43
C ILE A 387 9.59 -18.49 2.10
N PRO A 388 8.42 -18.58 1.43
CA PRO A 388 8.37 -19.16 0.10
C PRO A 388 9.43 -18.42 -0.73
N GLU A 389 10.37 -19.16 -1.33
CA GLU A 389 11.35 -18.60 -2.25
C GLU A 389 10.58 -17.68 -3.21
N PRO A 390 10.90 -16.38 -3.24
CA PRO A 390 10.16 -15.47 -4.07
C PRO A 390 10.50 -15.84 -5.53
N PHE A 391 9.45 -16.18 -6.29
CA PHE A 391 9.41 -16.18 -7.76
C PHE A 391 9.82 -17.43 -8.57
N SER A 392 10.09 -18.62 -7.99
CA SER A 392 10.40 -19.81 -8.84
C SER A 392 9.26 -20.78 -9.09
N ASP A 393 8.22 -20.83 -8.25
CA ASP A 393 7.34 -22.01 -8.18
C ASP A 393 5.86 -21.77 -8.54
N GLU A 394 5.46 -20.57 -9.00
CA GLU A 394 4.04 -20.22 -9.19
C GLU A 394 3.71 -19.80 -10.65
N PRO A 395 3.76 -20.72 -11.63
CA PRO A 395 3.51 -20.43 -13.05
C PRO A 395 2.09 -19.94 -13.37
N GLU A 396 1.10 -20.28 -12.54
CA GLU A 396 -0.30 -19.88 -12.72
C GLU A 396 -0.49 -18.36 -12.75
N LEU A 397 0.36 -17.62 -12.02
CA LEU A 397 0.31 -16.15 -11.96
C LEU A 397 0.83 -15.48 -13.24
N PHE A 398 1.89 -16.04 -13.81
CA PHE A 398 2.44 -15.54 -15.07
C PHE A 398 1.47 -15.85 -16.22
N GLU A 399 0.84 -17.03 -16.19
CA GLU A 399 -0.18 -17.38 -17.17
C GLU A 399 -1.39 -16.43 -17.12
N GLY A 400 -1.90 -16.07 -15.93
CA GLY A 400 -2.99 -15.10 -15.80
C GLY A 400 -2.64 -13.73 -16.38
N LEU A 401 -1.46 -13.19 -16.01
CA LEU A 401 -0.99 -11.89 -16.50
C LEU A 401 -0.77 -11.87 -18.03
N VAL A 402 -0.20 -12.95 -18.58
CA VAL A 402 0.01 -13.11 -20.03
C VAL A 402 -1.33 -13.20 -20.76
N ARG A 403 -2.27 -14.03 -20.29
CA ARG A 403 -3.62 -14.15 -20.90
C ARG A 403 -4.36 -12.82 -20.90
N PHE A 404 -4.24 -12.05 -19.82
CA PHE A 404 -4.81 -10.71 -19.75
C PHE A 404 -4.18 -9.76 -20.77
N SER A 405 -2.84 -9.67 -20.84
CA SER A 405 -2.14 -8.84 -21.83
C SER A 405 -2.53 -9.18 -23.27
N GLU A 406 -2.54 -10.49 -23.60
CA GLU A 406 -2.97 -11.00 -24.91
C GLU A 406 -4.42 -10.61 -25.23
N SER A 407 -5.31 -10.60 -24.23
CA SER A 407 -6.73 -10.23 -24.42
C SER A 407 -6.94 -8.73 -24.68
N LEU A 408 -6.05 -7.87 -24.16
CA LEU A 408 -6.10 -6.43 -24.38
C LEU A 408 -5.34 -5.98 -25.63
N GLY A 409 -4.54 -6.87 -26.25
CA GLY A 409 -3.69 -6.52 -27.38
C GLY A 409 -2.51 -5.63 -26.99
N GLU A 410 -2.10 -5.69 -25.71
CA GLU A 410 -0.90 -5.02 -25.17
C GLU A 410 0.31 -5.94 -25.17
#